data_AF-A0A061A7S0-F1
#
_entry.id   AF-A0A061A7S0-F1
#
_cell.length_a   1.000
_cell.length_b   1.000
_cell.length_c   1.000
_cell.angle_alpha   90.00
_cell.angle_beta   90.00
_cell.angle_gamma   90.00
#
_symmetry.space_group_name_H-M   'P 1'
#
loop_
_entity.id
_entity.type
_entity.pdbx_description
1 polymer ?
#
loop_
_entity_poly.entity_id
_entity_poly.type
_entity_poly.pdbx_seq_one_letter_code
_entity_poly.pdbx_strand_id
1 'polypeptide(L)'
;MSIDGFQMYLVSPEGAILDPQLLALHQDMSQPLSHYFICSSHNTYLMDDQLRGQSSQEAYIHVSVCRALKRGCRCVEVDCWDGPNGEPVVYHGHTFTSKILFRDVITTLAEYAFKVGTSIPELTVASMTTAALSTTLNLIQSLSGSVHLSSVLVFASTKYSAS
;
A
#
# COMPACT_ATOMS: atom_id res chain seq x y z
N MET A 1 6.37 -49.87 -1.57
CA MET A 1 6.94 -48.51 -1.62
C MET A 1 8.30 -48.56 -0.93
N SER A 2 9.38 -48.17 -1.60
CA SER A 2 10.71 -48.08 -0.97
C SER A 2 10.77 -46.84 -0.05
N ILE A 3 11.77 -46.78 0.84
CA ILE A 3 12.03 -45.59 1.68
C ILE A 3 12.18 -44.34 0.79
N ASP A 4 12.95 -44.46 -0.29
CA ASP A 4 13.14 -43.36 -1.24
C ASP A 4 11.83 -42.95 -1.92
N GLY A 5 10.98 -43.93 -2.28
CA GLY A 5 9.66 -43.66 -2.85
C GLY A 5 8.71 -42.94 -1.89
N PHE A 6 8.78 -43.26 -0.61
CA PHE A 6 8.01 -42.57 0.43
C PHE A 6 8.52 -41.14 0.67
N GLN A 7 9.84 -40.94 0.70
CA GLN A 7 10.43 -39.60 0.81
C GLN A 7 10.08 -38.72 -0.40
N MET A 8 10.14 -39.28 -1.61
CA MET A 8 9.74 -38.56 -2.84
C MET A 8 8.27 -38.15 -2.81
N TYR A 9 7.38 -38.97 -2.24
CA TYR A 9 5.97 -38.63 -2.07
C TYR A 9 5.75 -37.50 -1.04
N LEU A 10 6.48 -37.50 0.08
CA LEU A 10 6.34 -36.43 1.09
C LEU A 10 6.77 -35.05 0.58
N VAL A 11 7.64 -34.99 -0.42
CA VAL A 11 8.07 -33.72 -1.04
C VAL A 11 7.35 -33.42 -2.36
N SER A 12 6.45 -34.30 -2.80
CA SER A 12 5.70 -34.10 -4.04
C SER A 12 4.53 -33.13 -3.82
N PRO A 13 3.98 -32.54 -4.90
CA PRO A 13 2.80 -31.68 -4.80
C PRO A 13 1.59 -32.35 -4.13
N GLU A 14 1.46 -33.67 -4.25
CA GLU A 14 0.39 -34.46 -3.62
C GLU A 14 0.58 -34.60 -2.10
N GLY A 15 1.80 -34.39 -1.60
CA GLY A 15 2.12 -34.32 -0.17
C GLY A 15 2.08 -32.89 0.39
N ALA A 16 1.69 -31.89 -0.40
CA ALA A 16 1.64 -30.50 0.05
C ALA A 16 0.62 -30.32 1.17
N ILE A 17 1.02 -29.62 2.24
CA ILE A 17 0.15 -29.28 3.37
C ILE A 17 -0.96 -28.30 2.94
N LEU A 18 -0.68 -27.46 1.95
CA LEU A 18 -1.61 -26.47 1.43
C LEU A 18 -2.21 -26.97 0.13
N ASP A 19 -3.54 -26.90 0.03
CA ASP A 19 -4.24 -27.13 -1.24
C ASP A 19 -3.83 -26.06 -2.26
N PRO A 20 -3.20 -26.45 -3.39
CA PRO A 20 -2.81 -25.50 -4.43
C PRO A 20 -3.99 -24.67 -4.99
N GLN A 21 -5.22 -25.18 -4.92
CA GLN A 21 -6.41 -24.46 -5.39
C GLN A 21 -6.73 -23.26 -4.50
N LEU A 22 -6.39 -23.32 -3.20
CA LEU A 22 -6.58 -22.22 -2.26
C LEU A 22 -5.51 -21.11 -2.39
N LEU A 23 -4.47 -21.33 -3.20
CA LEU A 23 -3.45 -20.32 -3.51
C LEU A 23 -3.92 -19.33 -4.58
N ALA A 24 -4.93 -19.71 -5.37
CA ALA A 24 -5.59 -18.82 -6.32
C ALA A 24 -6.72 -18.03 -5.65
N LEU A 25 -7.19 -16.97 -6.33
CA LEU A 25 -8.38 -16.22 -5.89
C LEU A 25 -9.58 -17.17 -5.90
N HIS A 26 -10.11 -17.47 -4.71
CA HIS A 26 -11.23 -18.39 -4.52
C HIS A 26 -12.36 -17.77 -3.71
N GLN A 27 -12.13 -16.60 -3.08
CA GLN A 27 -13.17 -15.86 -2.38
C GLN A 27 -14.15 -15.23 -3.37
N ASP A 28 -15.43 -15.19 -3.00
CA ASP A 28 -16.44 -14.40 -3.71
C ASP A 28 -16.08 -12.92 -3.57
N MET A 29 -15.67 -12.28 -4.67
CA MET A 29 -15.32 -10.86 -4.71
C MET A 29 -16.50 -9.92 -5.05
N SER A 30 -17.74 -10.44 -5.05
CA SER A 30 -18.95 -9.64 -5.35
C SER A 30 -19.62 -9.03 -4.11
N GLN A 31 -19.24 -9.43 -2.90
CA GLN A 31 -19.73 -8.86 -1.65
C GLN A 31 -19.26 -7.40 -1.45
N PRO A 32 -19.94 -6.61 -0.60
CA PRO A 32 -19.46 -5.27 -0.22
C PRO A 32 -18.08 -5.29 0.44
N LEU A 33 -17.29 -4.22 0.28
CA LEU A 33 -15.90 -4.13 0.78
C LEU A 33 -15.78 -4.36 2.30
N SER A 34 -16.81 -4.01 3.08
CA SER A 34 -16.87 -4.22 4.53
C SER A 34 -16.89 -5.69 4.96
N HIS A 35 -17.08 -6.64 4.04
CA HIS A 35 -17.12 -8.07 4.32
C HIS A 35 -15.76 -8.75 4.18
N TYR A 36 -14.72 -8.02 3.76
CA TYR A 36 -13.37 -8.57 3.57
C TYR A 36 -12.40 -8.02 4.59
N PHE A 37 -11.46 -8.88 5.00
CA PHE A 37 -10.23 -8.40 5.63
C PHE A 37 -9.31 -7.81 4.58
N ILE A 38 -8.88 -6.56 4.81
CA ILE A 38 -7.97 -5.85 3.92
C ILE A 38 -6.59 -5.84 4.58
N CYS A 39 -5.59 -6.33 3.86
CA CYS A 39 -4.21 -6.23 4.31
C CYS A 39 -3.76 -4.76 4.19
N SER A 40 -3.46 -4.15 5.33
CA SER A 40 -3.17 -2.72 5.46
C SER A 40 -1.80 -2.49 6.10
N SER A 41 -1.09 -1.48 5.62
CA SER A 41 0.19 -0.98 6.14
C SER A 41 -0.05 0.37 6.80
N HIS A 42 0.35 0.47 8.07
CA HIS A 42 0.32 1.69 8.87
C HIS A 42 1.67 2.39 8.77
N ASN A 43 1.67 3.73 8.68
CA ASN A 43 2.86 4.55 8.48
C ASN A 43 3.83 3.99 7.44
N THR A 44 3.32 3.71 6.24
CA THR A 44 4.03 2.96 5.19
C THR A 44 5.37 3.57 4.81
N TYR A 45 5.54 4.89 4.94
CA TYR A 45 6.77 5.59 4.61
C TYR A 45 7.94 5.32 5.58
N LEU A 46 7.69 4.81 6.79
CA LEU A 46 8.73 4.58 7.80
C LEU A 46 9.50 3.28 7.52
N MET A 47 10.82 3.36 7.50
CA MET A 47 11.70 2.20 7.36
C MET A 47 12.08 1.57 8.71
N ASP A 48 12.06 2.37 9.78
CA ASP A 48 12.54 1.98 11.11
C ASP A 48 11.50 2.29 12.21
N ASP A 49 11.89 3.07 13.23
CA ASP A 49 11.10 3.39 14.41
C ASP A 49 10.08 4.53 14.17
N GLN A 50 9.07 4.61 15.03
CA GLN A 50 8.04 5.64 14.98
C GLN A 50 8.57 7.04 15.32
N LEU A 51 9.58 7.17 16.18
CA LEU A 51 10.01 8.48 16.68
C LEU A 51 11.25 9.02 15.97
N ARG A 52 12.08 8.13 15.42
CA ARG A 52 13.34 8.46 14.74
C ARG A 52 13.60 7.48 13.61
N GLY A 53 14.23 7.94 12.54
CA GLY A 53 14.65 7.06 11.46
C GLY A 53 14.37 7.64 10.09
N GLN A 54 14.61 6.82 9.07
CA GLN A 54 14.40 7.23 7.69
C GLN A 54 12.96 6.97 7.24
N SER A 55 12.36 7.99 6.62
CA SER A 55 11.22 7.87 5.75
C SER A 55 11.71 7.69 4.31
N SER A 56 11.09 6.79 3.54
CA SER A 56 11.51 6.45 2.18
C SER A 56 10.32 6.13 1.28
N GLN A 57 10.33 6.60 0.03
CA GLN A 57 9.34 6.18 -0.97
C GLN A 57 9.48 4.69 -1.33
N GLU A 58 10.67 4.12 -1.15
CA GLU A 58 11.00 2.71 -1.37
C GLU A 58 10.15 1.78 -0.52
N ALA A 59 9.65 2.25 0.62
CA ALA A 59 8.73 1.49 1.45
C ALA A 59 7.41 1.22 0.70
N TYR A 60 6.91 2.20 -0.07
CA TYR A 60 5.75 2.01 -0.95
C TYR A 60 6.06 1.08 -2.12
N ILE A 61 7.27 1.11 -2.66
CA ILE A 61 7.72 0.13 -3.67
C ILE A 61 7.72 -1.26 -3.05
N HIS A 62 8.33 -1.45 -1.89
CA HIS A 62 8.37 -2.74 -1.21
C HIS A 62 6.96 -3.27 -0.98
N VAL A 63 6.04 -2.45 -0.47
CA VAL A 63 4.66 -2.85 -0.22
C VAL A 63 3.90 -3.15 -1.53
N SER A 64 4.09 -2.34 -2.58
CA SER A 64 3.42 -2.49 -3.88
C SER A 64 3.97 -3.65 -4.71
N VAL A 65 5.29 -3.83 -4.75
CA VAL A 65 6.01 -4.92 -5.43
C VAL A 65 5.88 -6.23 -4.66
N CYS A 66 5.92 -6.21 -3.33
CA CYS A 66 5.60 -7.42 -2.56
C CYS A 66 4.14 -7.86 -2.79
N ARG A 67 3.25 -6.96 -3.22
CA ARG A 67 1.90 -7.31 -3.67
C ARG A 67 1.88 -8.09 -4.99
N ALA A 68 2.82 -7.83 -5.92
CA ALA A 68 3.05 -8.70 -7.08
C ALA A 68 3.68 -10.05 -6.67
N LEU A 69 4.41 -10.07 -5.54
CA LEU A 69 5.19 -11.21 -5.03
C LEU A 69 4.61 -11.88 -3.77
N LYS A 70 3.28 -11.87 -3.57
CA LYS A 70 2.51 -12.64 -2.54
C LYS A 70 2.30 -12.04 -1.13
N ARG A 71 2.64 -10.79 -0.83
CA ARG A 71 2.34 -10.15 0.50
C ARG A 71 1.14 -9.20 0.53
N GLY A 72 0.40 -9.07 -0.57
CA GLY A 72 -1.03 -8.77 -0.49
C GLY A 72 -1.50 -7.41 0.08
N CYS A 73 -0.64 -6.44 0.40
CA CYS A 73 -1.11 -5.16 0.92
C CYS A 73 -2.00 -4.44 -0.12
N ARG A 74 -3.15 -3.95 0.33
CA ARG A 74 -4.14 -3.23 -0.48
C ARG A 74 -4.47 -1.86 0.10
N CYS A 75 -3.89 -1.53 1.25
CA CYS A 75 -4.04 -0.25 1.93
C CYS A 75 -2.71 0.27 2.48
N VAL A 76 -2.35 1.49 2.09
CA VAL A 76 -1.12 2.16 2.53
C VAL A 76 -1.48 3.51 3.12
N GLU A 77 -0.70 3.94 4.11
CA GLU A 77 -0.86 5.22 4.80
C GLU A 77 0.16 6.24 4.31
N VAL A 78 -0.33 7.44 3.98
CA VAL A 78 0.49 8.59 3.59
C VAL A 78 0.16 9.75 4.52
N ASP A 79 1.10 10.12 5.40
CA ASP A 79 0.95 11.23 6.34
C ASP A 79 1.42 12.54 5.72
N CYS A 80 0.50 13.31 5.17
CA CYS A 80 0.85 14.55 4.48
C CYS A 80 0.87 15.75 5.43
N TRP A 81 1.92 16.55 5.30
CA TRP A 81 2.13 17.80 6.04
C TRP A 81 2.56 18.91 5.08
N ASP A 82 2.36 20.15 5.52
CA ASP A 82 2.76 21.32 4.76
C ASP A 82 4.30 21.44 4.79
N GLY A 83 4.91 21.51 3.61
CA GLY A 83 6.34 21.69 3.45
C GLY A 83 6.72 23.09 2.96
N PRO A 84 8.02 23.36 2.84
CA PRO A 84 8.51 24.66 2.37
C PRO A 84 8.04 24.94 0.94
N ASN A 85 7.85 26.22 0.62
CA ASN A 85 7.41 26.70 -0.70
C ASN A 85 6.05 26.14 -1.16
N GLY A 86 5.20 25.70 -0.22
CA GLY A 86 3.88 25.15 -0.53
C GLY A 86 3.92 23.72 -1.07
N GLU A 87 5.09 23.06 -1.02
CA GLU A 87 5.24 21.70 -1.50
C GLU A 87 5.00 20.70 -0.36
N PRO A 88 4.00 19.80 -0.43
CA PRO A 88 3.68 18.89 0.67
C PRO A 88 4.77 17.85 0.90
N VAL A 89 4.98 17.49 2.16
CA VAL A 89 5.95 16.48 2.60
C VAL A 89 5.27 15.36 3.38
N VAL A 90 5.88 14.19 3.38
CA VAL A 90 5.42 13.01 4.12
C VAL A 90 6.43 12.68 5.20
N TYR A 91 5.96 12.60 6.45
CA TYR A 91 6.74 12.19 7.62
C TYR A 91 5.82 12.00 8.84
N HIS A 92 6.37 11.43 9.91
CA HIS A 92 5.63 11.30 11.16
C HIS A 92 5.70 12.60 11.96
N GLY A 93 4.57 13.29 12.08
CA GLY A 93 4.47 14.62 12.68
C GLY A 93 5.02 14.71 14.09
N HIS A 94 5.63 15.85 14.43
CA HIS A 94 6.22 16.11 15.75
C HIS A 94 7.29 15.10 16.20
N THR A 95 7.93 14.40 15.25
CA THR A 95 9.02 13.47 15.53
C THR A 95 10.30 13.82 14.76
N PHE A 96 11.34 12.99 14.92
CA PHE A 96 12.65 13.17 14.26
C PHE A 96 12.82 12.25 13.04
N THR A 97 11.73 11.78 12.43
CA THR A 97 11.78 11.03 11.17
C THR A 97 12.18 11.95 10.01
N SER A 98 12.93 11.43 9.04
CA SER A 98 13.23 12.21 7.82
C SER A 98 11.95 12.50 7.02
N LYS A 99 12.03 13.51 6.14
CA LYS A 99 10.91 13.96 5.31
C LYS A 99 11.15 13.53 3.87
N ILE A 100 10.10 13.04 3.22
CA ILE A 100 10.10 12.76 1.78
C ILE A 100 9.06 13.63 1.09
N LEU A 101 9.23 13.87 -0.20
CA LEU A 101 8.30 14.72 -0.95
C LEU A 101 7.06 13.92 -1.31
N PHE A 102 5.89 14.54 -1.10
CA PHE A 102 4.62 13.90 -1.40
C PHE A 102 4.50 13.53 -2.89
N ARG A 103 5.01 14.38 -3.79
CA ARG A 103 5.01 14.13 -5.23
C ARG A 103 5.73 12.83 -5.60
N ASP A 104 6.84 12.51 -4.91
CA ASP A 104 7.66 11.35 -5.20
C ASP A 104 6.93 10.08 -4.73
N VAL A 105 6.24 10.15 -3.59
CA VAL A 105 5.37 9.08 -3.06
C VAL A 105 4.24 8.76 -4.03
N ILE A 106 3.50 9.77 -4.48
CA ILE A 106 2.37 9.56 -5.41
C ILE A 106 2.85 9.06 -6.77
N THR A 107 3.96 9.56 -7.29
CA THR A 107 4.55 9.06 -8.55
C THR A 107 4.94 7.58 -8.41
N THR A 108 5.55 7.21 -7.30
CA THR A 108 5.90 5.83 -6.98
C THR A 108 4.66 4.93 -6.90
N LEU A 109 3.63 5.36 -6.18
CA LEU A 109 2.36 4.61 -6.11
C LEU A 109 1.72 4.48 -7.49
N ALA A 110 1.76 5.54 -8.30
CA ALA A 110 1.25 5.51 -9.67
C ALA A 110 1.96 4.47 -10.54
N GLU A 111 3.27 4.34 -10.34
CA GLU A 111 4.11 3.42 -11.11
C GLU A 111 3.97 1.95 -10.69
N TYR A 112 3.87 1.68 -9.38
CA TYR A 112 3.96 0.31 -8.85
C TYR A 112 2.64 -0.27 -8.33
N ALA A 113 1.72 0.56 -7.80
CA ALA A 113 0.47 0.05 -7.23
C ALA A 113 -0.55 -0.28 -8.33
N PHE A 114 -0.80 0.65 -9.26
CA PHE A 114 -1.90 0.54 -10.23
C PHE A 114 -1.59 -0.28 -11.49
N LYS A 115 -0.36 -0.78 -11.68
CA LYS A 115 -0.01 -1.63 -12.84
C LYS A 115 -0.45 -3.08 -12.67
N VAL A 116 -0.78 -3.52 -11.46
CA VAL A 116 -1.19 -4.90 -11.19
C VAL A 116 -2.68 -5.05 -11.48
N GLY A 117 -3.01 -5.58 -12.67
CA GLY A 117 -4.37 -5.76 -13.20
C GLY A 117 -5.24 -6.77 -12.44
N THR A 118 -5.42 -6.62 -11.14
CA THR A 118 -6.37 -7.40 -10.35
C THR A 118 -7.75 -6.75 -10.38
N SER A 119 -8.80 -7.56 -10.57
CA SER A 119 -10.22 -7.18 -10.59
C SER A 119 -10.79 -6.69 -9.25
N ILE A 120 -9.93 -6.41 -8.26
CA ILE A 120 -10.32 -6.01 -6.91
C ILE A 120 -9.92 -4.53 -6.71
N PRO A 121 -10.83 -3.66 -6.22
CA PRO A 121 -10.52 -2.26 -6.02
C PRO A 121 -9.35 -2.07 -5.04
N GLU A 122 -8.50 -1.08 -5.32
CA GLU A 122 -7.38 -0.71 -4.46
C GLU A 122 -7.85 0.34 -3.44
N LEU A 123 -7.38 0.25 -2.19
CA LEU A 123 -7.81 1.14 -1.13
C LEU A 123 -6.62 1.95 -0.62
N THR A 124 -6.32 3.12 -1.18
CA THR A 124 -5.24 3.98 -0.64
C THR A 124 -5.77 4.92 0.44
N VAL A 125 -5.49 4.65 1.72
CA VAL A 125 -5.91 5.51 2.84
C VAL A 125 -4.85 6.57 3.12
N ALA A 126 -5.05 7.81 2.67
CA ALA A 126 -4.11 8.90 2.95
C ALA A 126 -4.61 9.81 4.08
N SER A 127 -3.91 9.86 5.22
CA SER A 127 -4.21 10.85 6.26
C SER A 127 -3.57 12.19 5.90
N MET A 128 -4.38 13.20 5.62
CA MET A 128 -3.90 14.48 5.04
C MET A 128 -4.29 15.69 5.89
N THR A 129 -3.38 16.68 5.98
CA THR A 129 -3.76 18.05 6.36
C THR A 129 -4.63 18.70 5.27
N THR A 130 -5.38 19.74 5.64
CA THR A 130 -6.32 20.46 4.76
C THR A 130 -5.65 21.10 3.53
N ALA A 131 -4.42 21.59 3.65
CA ALA A 131 -3.68 22.22 2.55
C ALA A 131 -3.07 21.18 1.57
N ALA A 132 -2.73 19.98 2.05
CA ALA A 132 -2.26 18.89 1.19
C ALA A 132 -3.38 18.26 0.34
N LEU A 133 -4.65 18.36 0.76
CA LEU A 133 -5.79 17.74 0.08
C LEU A 133 -6.02 18.31 -1.34
N SER A 134 -5.96 19.63 -1.51
CA SER A 134 -6.16 20.30 -2.82
C SER A 134 -5.07 19.91 -3.81
N THR A 135 -3.80 20.02 -3.40
CA THR A 135 -2.64 19.64 -4.21
C THR A 135 -2.65 18.15 -4.55
N THR A 136 -3.08 17.32 -3.61
CA THR A 136 -3.27 15.88 -3.83
C THR A 136 -4.32 15.60 -4.88
N LEU A 137 -5.51 16.18 -4.77
CA LEU A 137 -6.59 15.96 -5.71
C LEU A 137 -6.18 16.41 -7.12
N ASN A 138 -5.49 17.55 -7.24
CA ASN A 138 -4.97 18.03 -8.51
C ASN A 138 -3.89 17.11 -9.09
N LEU A 139 -2.97 16.61 -8.26
CA LEU A 139 -1.92 15.69 -8.70
C LEU A 139 -2.50 14.34 -9.12
N ILE A 140 -3.41 13.77 -8.32
CA ILE A 140 -4.14 12.53 -8.64
C ILE A 140 -4.96 12.69 -9.92
N GLN A 141 -5.66 13.81 -10.10
CA GLN A 141 -6.37 14.12 -11.36
C GLN A 141 -5.42 14.28 -12.54
N SER A 142 -4.25 14.90 -12.36
CA SER A 142 -3.23 15.00 -13.42
C SER A 142 -2.65 13.65 -13.82
N LEU A 143 -2.57 12.71 -12.88
CA LEU A 143 -2.10 11.34 -13.09
C LEU A 143 -3.23 10.40 -13.58
N SER A 144 -4.49 10.83 -13.50
CA SER A 144 -5.67 10.06 -13.89
C SER A 144 -5.76 9.72 -15.39
N GLY A 145 -4.93 10.36 -16.23
CA GLY A 145 -4.78 9.97 -17.64
C GLY A 145 -4.26 8.53 -17.83
N SER A 146 -3.72 7.90 -16.78
CA SER A 146 -3.24 6.51 -16.81
C SER A 146 -3.79 5.62 -15.68
N VAL A 147 -4.60 6.16 -14.76
CA VAL A 147 -5.12 5.44 -13.58
C VAL A 147 -6.63 5.65 -13.48
N HIS A 148 -7.40 4.56 -13.49
CA HIS A 148 -8.85 4.63 -13.31
C HIS A 148 -9.16 5.04 -11.85
N LEU A 149 -9.52 6.30 -11.64
CA LEU A 149 -9.82 6.87 -10.31
C LEU A 149 -10.93 6.13 -9.56
N SER A 150 -11.80 5.41 -10.26
CA SER A 150 -12.81 4.53 -9.69
C SER A 150 -12.25 3.42 -8.79
N SER A 151 -10.94 3.15 -8.88
CA SER A 151 -10.26 2.07 -8.17
C SER A 151 -9.45 2.56 -6.97
N VAL A 152 -9.51 3.85 -6.60
CA VAL A 152 -8.77 4.43 -5.47
C VAL A 152 -9.73 5.10 -4.51
N LEU A 153 -9.91 4.51 -3.33
CA LEU A 153 -10.71 5.12 -2.27
C LEU A 153 -9.80 5.88 -1.30
N VAL A 154 -9.80 7.22 -1.37
CA VAL A 154 -9.01 8.09 -0.48
C VAL A 154 -9.83 8.48 0.74
N PHE A 155 -9.37 8.09 1.93
CA PHE A 155 -9.94 8.54 3.20
C PHE A 155 -9.08 9.62 3.83
N ALA A 156 -9.49 10.88 3.70
CA ALA A 156 -8.82 11.99 4.36
C ALA A 156 -9.30 12.12 5.83
N SER A 157 -8.37 12.01 6.77
CA SER A 157 -8.57 12.41 8.17
C SER A 157 -7.76 13.66 8.45
N THR A 158 -8.40 14.73 8.91
CA THR A 158 -7.71 15.97 9.33
C THR A 158 -6.91 15.71 10.60
N LYS A 159 -5.58 15.72 10.50
CA LYS A 159 -4.71 15.81 11.69
C LYS A 159 -4.75 17.25 12.19
N TYR A 160 -5.35 17.48 13.36
CA TYR A 160 -5.35 18.79 14.01
C TYR A 160 -3.94 19.07 14.57
N SER A 161 -3.38 20.24 14.22
CA SER A 161 -2.22 20.79 14.93
C SER A 161 -2.65 21.05 16.37
N ALA A 162 -2.17 20.26 17.34
CA ALA A 162 -2.27 20.64 18.74
C ALA A 162 -1.35 21.86 18.93
N SER A 163 -1.96 23.03 19.09
CA SER A 163 -1.32 24.31 19.42
C SER A 163 -0.63 24.27 20.77
#